data_AF-A0A1F4JMW7-F1
#
_entry.id   AF-A0A1F4JMW7-F1
#
_cell.length_a   1.000
_cell.length_b   1.000
_cell.length_c   1.000
_cell.angle_alpha   90.00
_cell.angle_beta   90.00
_cell.angle_gamma   90.00
#
_symmetry.space_group_name_H-M   'P 1'
#
loop_
_entity.id
_entity.type
_entity.pdbx_description
1 polymer ?
#
loop_
_entity_poly.entity_id
_entity_poly.type
_entity_poly.pdbx_seq_one_letter_code
_entity_poly.pdbx_strand_id
1 'polypeptide(L)'
;MLSRKSRYRIALGLLLLTFFGWLAWPFIASPSQMEGFCTSLAAGTSFVQVKAQAARHDYRITPLMEGRAVIHEPRSFGRYTCSLQFGADGLESSAYSFND
;
A
#
# COMPACT_ATOMS: atom_id res chain seq x y z
N MET A 1 -36.86 -25.91 8.53
CA MET A 1 -36.51 -24.81 9.45
C MET A 1 -35.16 -25.10 10.10
N LEU A 2 -34.08 -24.37 9.77
CA LEU A 2 -32.79 -24.52 10.46
C LEU A 2 -32.95 -24.16 11.94
N SER A 3 -32.50 -25.08 12.82
CA SER A 3 -32.49 -24.91 14.28
C SER A 3 -31.72 -23.65 14.70
N ARG A 4 -32.18 -22.97 15.76
CA ARG A 4 -31.58 -21.73 16.28
C ARG A 4 -30.07 -21.87 16.50
N LYS A 5 -29.61 -23.04 16.97
CA LYS A 5 -28.17 -23.35 17.16
C LYS A 5 -27.39 -23.42 15.85
N SER A 6 -28.00 -23.91 14.77
CA SER A 6 -27.36 -23.99 13.46
C SER A 6 -27.20 -22.61 12.82
N ARG A 7 -28.19 -21.71 12.98
CA ARG A 7 -28.10 -20.32 12.52
C ARG A 7 -26.97 -19.55 13.21
N TYR A 8 -26.78 -19.74 14.52
CA TYR A 8 -25.67 -19.14 15.26
C TYR A 8 -24.30 -19.62 14.78
N ARG A 9 -24.14 -20.92 14.50
CA ARG A 9 -22.87 -21.47 14.00
C ARG A 9 -22.53 -20.93 12.61
N ILE A 10 -23.53 -20.79 11.73
CA ILE A 10 -23.35 -20.21 10.40
C ILE A 10 -22.97 -18.73 10.52
N ALA A 11 -23.69 -17.96 11.35
CA ALA A 11 -23.37 -16.55 11.57
C ALA A 11 -21.97 -16.35 12.16
N LEU A 12 -21.57 -17.18 13.14
CA LEU A 12 -20.24 -17.14 13.73
C LEU A 12 -19.17 -17.52 12.70
N GLY A 13 -19.42 -18.55 11.89
CA GLY A 13 -18.51 -18.95 10.81
C GLY A 13 -18.30 -17.86 9.76
N LEU A 14 -19.39 -17.20 9.34
CA LEU A 14 -19.32 -16.06 8.41
C LEU A 14 -18.56 -14.88 9.02
N LEU A 15 -18.79 -14.59 10.30
CA LEU A 15 -18.14 -13.47 11.00
C LEU A 15 -16.63 -13.72 11.17
N LEU A 16 -16.23 -14.97 11.43
CA LEU A 16 -14.82 -15.34 11.45
C LEU A 16 -14.20 -15.24 10.05
N LEU A 17 -14.87 -15.72 9.01
CA LEU A 17 -14.36 -15.64 7.63
C LEU A 17 -14.19 -14.19 7.16
N THR A 18 -15.14 -13.30 7.47
CA THR A 18 -15.00 -11.87 7.14
C THR A 18 -13.86 -11.23 7.94
N PHE A 19 -13.69 -11.57 9.20
CA PHE A 19 -12.60 -11.07 10.04
C PHE A 19 -11.22 -11.52 9.52
N PHE A 20 -11.05 -12.81 9.22
CA PHE A 20 -9.80 -13.32 8.65
C PHE A 20 -9.53 -12.79 7.25
N GLY A 21 -10.56 -12.68 6.41
CA GLY A 21 -10.44 -12.07 5.09
C GLY A 21 -9.94 -10.63 5.17
N TRP A 22 -10.47 -9.84 6.10
CA TRP A 22 -10.04 -8.45 6.32
C TRP A 22 -8.59 -8.34 6.81
N LEU A 23 -8.15 -9.26 7.68
CA LEU A 23 -6.76 -9.33 8.15
C LEU A 23 -5.77 -9.76 7.06
N ALA A 24 -6.15 -10.70 6.19
CA ALA A 24 -5.27 -11.24 5.16
C ALA A 24 -5.23 -10.38 3.88
N TRP A 25 -6.27 -9.58 3.63
CA TRP A 25 -6.38 -8.73 2.45
C TRP A 25 -5.17 -7.83 2.16
N PRO A 26 -4.60 -7.07 3.12
CA PRO A 26 -3.44 -6.23 2.84
C PRO A 26 -2.26 -7.05 2.29
N PHE A 27 -1.98 -8.23 2.83
CA PHE A 27 -0.84 -9.03 2.35
C PHE A 27 -0.99 -9.55 0.91
N ILE A 28 -2.21 -9.70 0.42
CA ILE A 28 -2.50 -10.20 -0.94
C ILE A 28 -2.62 -9.04 -1.93
N ALA A 29 -3.23 -7.93 -1.53
CA ALA A 29 -3.52 -6.80 -2.42
C ALA A 29 -2.46 -5.68 -2.37
N SER A 30 -1.59 -5.63 -1.36
CA SER A 30 -0.55 -4.61 -1.24
C SER A 30 0.51 -4.59 -2.36
N PRO A 31 0.98 -5.72 -2.93
CA PRO A 31 1.96 -5.67 -4.02
C PRO A 31 1.43 -4.90 -5.24
N SER A 32 0.22 -5.25 -5.70
CA SER A 32 -0.39 -4.61 -6.87
C SER A 32 -0.79 -3.16 -6.61
N GLN A 33 -1.18 -2.82 -5.37
CA GLN A 33 -1.48 -1.43 -4.99
C GLN A 33 -0.22 -0.55 -4.99
N MET A 34 0.89 -1.04 -4.42
CA MET A 34 2.15 -0.27 -4.40
C MET A 34 2.75 -0.15 -5.81
N GLU A 35 2.71 -1.23 -6.59
CA GLU A 35 3.15 -1.20 -8.00
C GLU A 35 2.30 -0.24 -8.84
N GLY A 36 0.98 -0.31 -8.69
CA GLY A 36 0.04 0.62 -9.33
C GLY A 36 0.27 2.07 -8.91
N PHE A 37 0.56 2.30 -7.62
CA PHE A 37 0.92 3.61 -7.10
C PHE A 37 2.22 4.12 -7.74
N CYS A 38 3.29 3.31 -7.76
CA CYS A 38 4.57 3.68 -8.38
C CYS A 38 4.42 4.06 -9.85
N THR A 39 3.64 3.29 -10.60
CA THR A 39 3.41 3.52 -12.04
C THR A 39 2.50 4.71 -12.32
N SER A 40 1.66 5.11 -11.36
CA SER A 40 0.80 6.29 -11.47
C SER A 40 1.54 7.63 -11.27
N LEU A 41 2.75 7.59 -10.70
CA LEU A 41 3.54 8.80 -10.48
C LEU A 41 4.11 9.32 -11.80
N ALA A 42 3.69 10.51 -12.21
CA ALA A 42 4.16 11.15 -13.43
C ALA A 42 5.55 11.77 -13.24
N ALA A 43 6.37 11.71 -14.29
CA ALA A 43 7.61 12.48 -14.35
C ALA A 43 7.33 13.98 -14.22
N GLY A 44 8.23 14.72 -13.58
CA GLY A 44 8.07 16.13 -13.25
C GLY A 44 7.19 16.42 -12.02
N THR A 45 6.60 15.40 -11.39
CA THR A 45 5.81 15.61 -10.16
C THR A 45 6.74 16.09 -9.04
N SER A 46 6.35 17.17 -8.35
CA SER A 46 7.15 17.70 -7.24
C SER A 46 7.12 16.77 -6.01
N PHE A 47 8.17 16.79 -5.20
CA PHE A 47 8.23 16.00 -3.95
C PHE A 47 7.04 16.25 -3.02
N VAL A 48 6.55 17.50 -2.94
CA VAL A 48 5.39 17.87 -2.13
C VAL A 48 4.11 17.19 -2.63
N GLN A 49 3.90 17.15 -3.95
CA GLN A 49 2.75 16.47 -4.54
C GLN A 49 2.84 14.96 -4.37
N VAL A 50 4.02 14.36 -4.56
CA VAL A 50 4.25 12.94 -4.32
C VAL A 50 3.94 12.58 -2.85
N LYS A 51 4.42 13.39 -1.91
CA LYS A 51 4.12 13.23 -0.47
C LYS A 51 2.62 13.33 -0.18
N ALA A 52 1.93 14.28 -0.82
CA ALA A 52 0.48 14.43 -0.67
C ALA A 52 -0.30 13.24 -1.25
N GLN A 53 0.12 12.68 -2.38
CA GLN A 53 -0.47 11.46 -2.94
C GLN A 53 -0.21 10.25 -2.03
N ALA A 54 1.02 10.05 -1.57
CA ALA A 54 1.36 8.96 -0.64
C ALA A 54 0.51 9.00 0.64
N ALA A 55 0.27 10.19 1.19
CA ALA A 55 -0.58 10.37 2.36
C ALA A 55 -2.06 9.95 2.14
N ARG A 56 -2.59 10.06 0.91
CA ARG A 56 -3.96 9.59 0.60
C ARG A 56 -4.09 8.07 0.65
N HIS A 57 -2.98 7.35 0.52
CA HIS A 57 -2.92 5.89 0.57
C HIS A 57 -2.40 5.37 1.93
N ASP A 58 -2.27 6.22 2.94
CA ASP A 58 -1.61 5.92 4.23
C ASP A 58 -0.15 5.43 4.07
N TYR A 59 0.50 5.76 2.95
CA TYR A 59 1.89 5.41 2.71
C TYR A 59 2.83 6.41 3.39
N ARG A 60 3.99 5.91 3.81
CA ARG A 60 5.03 6.72 4.43
C ARG A 60 6.16 6.94 3.44
N ILE A 61 6.65 8.17 3.38
CA ILE A 61 7.79 8.55 2.54
C ILE A 61 8.97 8.94 3.43
N THR A 62 10.17 8.48 3.07
CA THR A 62 11.40 8.95 3.73
C THR A 62 11.67 10.41 3.37
N PRO A 63 12.45 11.14 4.20
CA PRO A 63 12.95 12.44 3.79
C PRO A 63 13.70 12.36 2.45
N LEU A 64 13.56 13.40 1.62
CA LEU A 64 14.30 13.52 0.38
C LEU A 64 15.78 13.75 0.69
N MET A 65 16.64 12.81 0.32
CA MET A 65 18.09 12.86 0.55
C MET A 65 18.79 12.63 -0.78
N GLU A 66 19.62 13.58 -1.23
CA GLU A 66 20.36 13.47 -2.50
C GLU A 66 19.46 13.16 -3.71
N GLY A 67 18.28 13.79 -3.77
CA GLY A 67 17.30 13.54 -4.83
C GLY A 67 16.60 12.18 -4.73
N ARG A 68 16.81 11.39 -3.67
CA ARG A 68 16.20 10.08 -3.49
C ARG A 68 15.21 10.08 -2.33
N ALA A 69 14.10 9.37 -2.52
CA ALA A 69 13.15 9.09 -1.46
C ALA A 69 12.57 7.69 -1.65
N VAL A 70 12.10 7.09 -0.56
CA VAL A 70 11.47 5.77 -0.59
C VAL A 70 10.08 5.88 0.04
N ILE A 71 9.08 5.44 -0.69
CA ILE A 71 7.72 5.24 -0.17
C ILE A 71 7.57 3.80 0.26
N HIS A 72 6.99 3.57 1.42
CA HIS A 72 6.69 2.24 1.93
C HIS A 72 5.29 2.18 2.52
N GLU A 73 4.64 1.04 2.35
CA GLU A 73 3.37 0.76 3.00
C GLU A 73 3.60 0.24 4.43
N PRO A 74 3.05 0.91 5.46
CA PRO A 74 3.26 0.49 6.84
C PRO A 74 2.54 -0.82 7.19
N ARG A 75 1.43 -1.15 6.51
CA ARG A 75 0.61 -2.34 6.79
C ARG A 75 1.32 -3.65 6.42
N SER A 76 2.23 -3.59 5.45
CA SER A 76 3.05 -4.71 5.00
C SER A 76 4.44 -4.70 5.62
N PHE A 77 4.65 -3.95 6.71
CA PHE A 77 5.96 -3.80 7.37
C PHE A 77 7.09 -3.36 6.43
N GLY A 78 6.77 -2.58 5.39
CA GLY A 78 7.77 -2.08 4.43
C GLY A 78 8.28 -3.11 3.41
N ARG A 79 7.65 -4.29 3.30
CA ARG A 79 7.99 -5.27 2.24
C ARG A 79 7.75 -4.76 0.82
N TYR A 80 6.80 -3.85 0.66
CA TYR A 80 6.48 -3.23 -0.64
C TYR A 80 6.94 -1.77 -0.59
N THR A 81 7.85 -1.42 -1.51
CA THR A 81 8.45 -0.09 -1.55
C THR A 81 8.40 0.50 -2.96
N CYS A 82 8.40 1.83 -3.01
CA CYS A 82 8.56 2.62 -4.20
C CYS A 82 9.82 3.49 -4.05
N SER A 83 10.86 3.16 -4.80
CA SER A 83 12.06 4.01 -4.90
C SER A 83 11.80 5.15 -5.85
N LEU A 84 12.11 6.37 -5.42
CA LEU A 84 11.90 7.60 -6.19
C LEU A 84 13.23 8.29 -6.43
N GLN A 85 13.47 8.71 -7.67
CA GLN A 85 14.56 9.59 -8.05
C GLN A 85 13.98 10.92 -8.52
N PHE A 86 14.47 12.00 -7.94
CA PHE A 86 14.15 13.38 -8.27
C PHE A 86 15.37 14.05 -8.90
N GLY A 87 15.10 14.88 -9.90
CA GLY A 87 16.05 15.78 -10.55
C GLY A 87 15.65 17.24 -10.38
N ALA A 88 16.19 18.10 -11.24
CA ALA A 88 15.93 19.53 -11.21
C ALA A 88 14.46 19.89 -11.46
N ASP A 89 13.78 19.13 -12.32
CA ASP A 89 12.42 19.41 -12.77
C ASP A 89 11.35 18.61 -12.02
N GLY A 90 11.73 17.86 -10.96
CA GLY A 90 10.84 17.02 -10.18
C GLY A 90 11.16 15.53 -10.32
N LEU A 91 10.15 14.67 -10.19
CA LEU A 91 10.34 13.21 -10.27
C LEU A 91 10.88 12.81 -11.64
N GLU A 92 12.00 12.09 -11.68
CA GLU A 92 12.59 11.54 -12.91
C GLU A 92 12.20 10.08 -13.11
N SER A 93 12.21 9.29 -12.02
CA SER A 93 11.82 7.89 -12.08
C SER A 93 11.22 7.40 -10.77
N SER A 94 10.33 6.42 -10.89
CA SER A 94 9.76 5.64 -9.80
C SER A 94 9.95 4.15 -10.12
N ALA A 95 10.39 3.36 -9.14
CA ALA A 95 10.60 1.93 -9.29
C ALA A 95 10.00 1.18 -8.09
N TYR A 96 9.10 0.25 -8.38
CA TYR A 96 8.60 -0.69 -7.39
C TYR A 96 9.69 -1.69 -7.00
N SER A 97 9.81 -1.99 -5.72
CA SER A 97 10.72 -3.00 -5.19
C SER A 97 10.07 -3.78 -4.04
N PHE A 98 10.28 -5.09 -4.07
CA PHE A 98 9.90 -6.00 -2.99
C PHE A 98 11.14 -6.30 -2.14
N ASN A 99 11.03 -6.00 -0.84
CA ASN A 99 12.07 -6.22 0.15
C ASN A 99 11.66 -7.45 0.99
N ASP A 100 12.41 -8.54 0.84
CA ASP A 100 12.14 -9.83 1.51
C ASP A 100 13.10 -10.07 2.68
#